data_AF-A0A645J6Y3-F1
#
_entry.id   AF-A0A645J6Y3-F1
#
_cell.length_a   1.000
_cell.length_b   1.000
_cell.length_c   1.000
_cell.angle_alpha   90.00
_cell.angle_beta   90.00
_cell.angle_gamma   90.00
#
_symmetry.space_group_name_H-M   'P 1'
#
loop_
_entity.id
_entity.type
_entity.pdbx_description
1 polymer ?
#
loop_
_entity_poly.entity_id
_entity_poly.type
_entity_poly.pdbx_seq_one_letter_code
_entity_poly.pdbx_strand_id
1 'polypeptide(L)'
;MDRFTTLFLYTCRLIYEEHREETGQFHAVRTDTQTVVEKMRMLGLLEKGKTSQKERLDAQRTLAHYNVLQKMDSTWSNEGNQLLILPSILSMVSNQGINDMMIELEEMKNSETQNDDETEESV
;
A
#
# COMPACT_ATOMS: atom_id res chain seq x y z
N MET A 1 -3.46 -0.39 -14.25
CA MET A 1 -2.83 -0.06 -12.97
C MET A 1 -1.59 -0.93 -12.84
N ASP A 2 -0.44 -0.39 -12.41
CA ASP A 2 0.77 -1.20 -12.21
C ASP A 2 0.77 -1.92 -10.86
N ARG A 3 1.74 -2.83 -10.66
CA ARG A 3 1.89 -3.63 -9.44
C ARG A 3 2.08 -2.74 -8.21
N PHE A 4 2.93 -1.73 -8.28
CA PHE A 4 3.21 -0.85 -7.14
C PHE A 4 1.95 -0.09 -6.70
N THR A 5 1.21 0.49 -7.64
CA THR A 5 -0.05 1.21 -7.37
C THR A 5 -1.10 0.29 -6.77
N THR A 6 -1.13 -0.97 -7.21
CA THR A 6 -2.00 -2.00 -6.63
C THR A 6 -1.61 -2.26 -5.18
N LEU A 7 -0.35 -2.59 -4.89
CA LEU A 7 0.11 -2.80 -3.50
C LEU A 7 -0.13 -1.58 -2.61
N PHE A 8 0.06 -0.37 -3.15
CA PHE A 8 -0.22 0.88 -2.45
C PHE A 8 -1.71 1.02 -2.11
N LEU A 9 -2.62 0.74 -3.06
CA LEU A 9 -4.06 0.73 -2.84
C LEU A 9 -4.47 -0.20 -1.71
N TYR A 10 -3.98 -1.44 -1.72
CA TYR A 10 -4.31 -2.42 -0.69
C TYR A 10 -3.75 -2.03 0.68
N THR A 11 -2.56 -1.43 0.71
CA THR A 11 -2.00 -0.89 1.96
C THR A 11 -2.85 0.27 2.49
N CYS A 12 -3.30 1.19 1.63
CA CYS A 12 -4.26 2.23 2.03
C CYS A 12 -5.57 1.62 2.55
N ARG A 13 -6.07 0.54 1.92
CA ARG A 13 -7.30 -0.13 2.35
C ARG A 13 -7.14 -0.77 3.73
N LEU A 14 -5.97 -1.35 4.02
CA LEU A 14 -5.65 -1.88 5.34
C LEU A 14 -5.58 -0.77 6.41
N ILE A 15 -4.86 0.33 6.12
CA ILE A 15 -4.81 1.50 7.01
C ILE A 15 -6.20 2.04 7.29
N TYR A 16 -7.05 2.10 6.26
CA TYR A 16 -8.43 2.53 6.41
C TYR A 16 -9.21 1.61 7.37
N GLU A 17 -9.10 0.29 7.21
CA GLU A 17 -9.81 -0.66 8.08
C GLU A 17 -9.42 -0.50 9.56
N GLU A 18 -8.13 -0.34 9.84
CA GLU A 18 -7.61 -0.22 11.20
C GLU A 18 -8.06 1.06 11.91
N HIS A 19 -8.22 2.17 11.18
CA HIS A 19 -8.46 3.49 11.79
C HIS A 19 -9.86 4.04 11.54
N ARG A 20 -10.68 3.43 10.67
CA ARG A 20 -12.00 3.99 10.29
C ARG A 20 -12.95 4.15 11.48
N GLU A 21 -12.83 3.32 12.52
CA GLU A 21 -13.68 3.40 13.70
C GLU A 21 -13.34 4.60 14.60
N GLU A 22 -12.12 5.12 14.47
CA GLU A 22 -11.63 6.31 15.18
C GLU A 22 -11.99 7.60 14.41
N THR A 23 -12.44 7.48 13.17
CA THR A 23 -12.78 8.64 12.34
C THR A 23 -14.16 9.17 12.71
N GLY A 24 -14.23 10.49 12.91
CA GLY A 24 -15.50 11.19 13.13
C GLY A 24 -16.39 11.23 11.87
N GLN A 25 -17.22 12.26 11.78
CA GLN A 25 -18.39 12.37 10.89
C GLN A 25 -18.14 12.18 9.37
N PHE A 26 -16.89 12.27 8.89
CA PHE A 26 -16.56 12.18 7.45
C PHE A 26 -16.05 10.80 7.00
N HIS A 27 -15.84 9.88 7.93
CA HIS A 27 -15.34 8.52 7.66
C HIS A 27 -14.05 8.45 6.82
N ALA A 28 -13.28 9.54 6.75
CA ALA A 28 -12.02 9.60 6.02
C ALA A 28 -10.86 9.44 7.00
N VAL A 29 -9.88 8.61 6.63
CA VAL A 29 -8.70 8.33 7.46
C VAL A 29 -7.55 9.23 7.03
N ARG A 30 -6.97 9.99 7.95
CA ARG A 30 -5.77 10.81 7.71
C ARG A 30 -4.52 9.93 7.79
N THR A 31 -3.60 10.13 6.85
CA THR A 31 -2.29 9.45 6.80
C THR A 31 -1.32 10.31 6.01
N ASP A 32 -0.07 9.89 5.87
CA ASP A 32 0.87 10.45 4.92
C ASP A 32 1.57 9.39 4.07
N THR A 33 2.29 9.84 3.03
CA THR A 33 3.04 8.95 2.13
C THR A 33 4.02 8.05 2.87
N GLN A 34 4.68 8.55 3.91
CA GLN A 34 5.70 7.81 4.65
C GLN A 34 5.07 6.70 5.48
N THR A 35 3.93 6.95 6.13
CA THR A 35 3.16 5.93 6.86
C THR A 35 2.76 4.78 5.94
N VAL A 36 2.26 5.08 4.73
CA VAL A 36 1.87 4.03 3.78
C VAL A 36 3.09 3.21 3.35
N VAL A 37 4.19 3.87 2.98
CA VAL A 37 5.41 3.19 2.53
C VAL A 37 6.06 2.37 3.63
N GLU A 38 6.07 2.86 4.87
CA GLU A 38 6.59 2.11 6.02
C GLU A 38 5.74 0.87 6.28
N LYS A 39 4.41 0.97 6.18
CA LYS A 39 3.55 -0.20 6.28
C LYS A 39 3.81 -1.21 5.16
N MET A 40 3.97 -0.75 3.91
CA MET A 40 4.38 -1.63 2.80
C MET A 40 5.71 -2.33 3.09
N ARG A 41 6.67 -1.63 3.72
CA ARG A 41 7.97 -2.19 4.11
C ARG A 41 7.82 -3.26 5.19
N MET A 42 7.06 -2.98 6.25
CA MET A 42 6.80 -3.91 7.35
C MET A 42 6.11 -5.19 6.88
N LEU A 43 5.21 -5.06 5.90
CA LEU A 43 4.50 -6.18 5.28
C LEU A 43 5.34 -6.93 4.23
N GLY A 44 6.56 -6.47 3.92
CA GLY A 44 7.43 -7.12 2.94
C GLY A 44 7.01 -6.92 1.48
N LEU A 45 6.18 -5.91 1.17
CA LEU A 45 5.63 -5.68 -0.18
C LEU A 45 6.60 -5.00 -1.14
N LEU A 46 7.69 -4.45 -0.61
CA LEU A 46 8.66 -3.69 -1.36
C LEU A 46 9.88 -4.54 -1.70
N GLU A 47 10.18 -4.67 -2.98
CA GLU A 47 11.40 -5.33 -3.43
C GLU A 47 12.63 -4.64 -2.80
N LYS A 48 13.45 -5.41 -2.06
CA LYS A 48 14.62 -4.90 -1.31
C LYS A 48 14.28 -3.78 -0.32
N GLY A 49 13.01 -3.65 0.09
CA GLY A 49 12.54 -2.62 1.00
C GLY A 49 12.61 -1.20 0.44
N LYS A 50 12.62 -1.01 -0.88
CA LYS A 50 12.79 0.30 -1.53
C LYS A 50 11.64 0.64 -2.47
N THR A 51 11.45 1.95 -2.69
CA THR A 51 10.52 2.52 -3.66
C THR A 51 11.03 3.90 -4.06
N SER A 52 10.83 4.28 -5.33
CA SER A 52 11.18 5.57 -5.89
C SER A 52 10.12 6.65 -5.63
N GLN A 53 10.52 7.92 -5.69
CA GLN A 53 9.58 9.05 -5.59
C GLN A 53 8.53 9.02 -6.71
N LYS A 54 8.94 8.63 -7.92
CA LYS A 54 8.07 8.54 -9.09
C LYS A 54 6.93 7.55 -8.86
N GLU A 55 7.25 6.34 -8.43
CA GLU A 55 6.24 5.29 -8.14
C GLU A 55 5.22 5.77 -7.11
N ARG A 56 5.69 6.37 -6.01
CA ARG A 56 4.82 6.90 -4.95
C ARG A 56 3.88 7.97 -5.50
N LEU A 57 4.39 8.89 -6.29
CA LEU A 57 3.58 9.99 -6.84
C LEU A 57 2.59 9.52 -7.89
N ASP A 58 3.01 8.64 -8.79
CA ASP A 58 2.15 8.10 -9.84
C ASP A 58 1.02 7.26 -9.22
N ALA A 59 1.30 6.47 -8.17
CA ALA A 59 0.29 5.75 -7.41
C ALA A 59 -0.70 6.71 -6.71
N GLN A 60 -0.20 7.69 -5.97
CA GLN A 60 -1.05 8.67 -5.26
C GLN A 60 -1.96 9.45 -6.22
N ARG A 61 -1.43 9.88 -7.37
CA ARG A 61 -2.20 10.58 -8.41
C ARG A 61 -3.25 9.66 -9.04
N THR A 62 -2.90 8.42 -9.29
CA THR A 62 -3.83 7.43 -9.83
C THR A 62 -4.99 7.20 -8.86
N LEU A 63 -4.70 7.00 -7.57
CA LEU A 63 -5.74 6.79 -6.56
C LEU A 63 -6.57 8.04 -6.30
N ALA A 64 -5.99 9.24 -6.40
CA ALA A 64 -6.75 10.48 -6.35
C ALA A 64 -7.69 10.63 -7.55
N HIS A 65 -7.25 10.24 -8.74
CA HIS A 65 -8.10 10.23 -9.95
C HIS A 65 -9.33 9.32 -9.78
N TYR A 66 -9.18 8.18 -9.10
CA TYR A 66 -10.29 7.27 -8.79
C TYR A 66 -11.08 7.65 -7.51
N ASN A 67 -10.86 8.83 -6.94
CA ASN A 67 -11.48 9.30 -5.71
C ASN A 67 -11.24 8.37 -4.51
N VAL A 68 -10.14 7.63 -4.47
CA VAL A 68 -9.73 6.79 -3.32
C VAL A 68 -8.91 7.60 -2.31
N LEU A 69 -8.09 8.52 -2.81
CA LEU A 69 -7.28 9.41 -1.99
C LEU A 69 -7.62 10.86 -2.29
N GLN A 70 -7.44 11.71 -1.28
CA GLN A 70 -7.40 13.16 -1.46
C GLN A 70 -6.11 13.70 -0.82
N LYS A 71 -5.35 14.47 -1.58
CA LYS A 71 -4.23 15.24 -1.02
C LYS A 71 -4.75 16.42 -0.20
N MET A 72 -4.12 16.70 0.93
CA MET A 72 -4.49 17.82 1.78
C MET A 72 -3.82 19.14 1.35
N ASP A 73 -2.64 19.05 0.77
CA ASP A 73 -1.88 20.21 0.31
C ASP A 73 -2.29 20.67 -1.10
N SER A 74 -1.92 21.89 -1.46
CA SER A 74 -2.25 22.49 -2.77
C SER A 74 -1.46 21.89 -3.94
N THR A 75 -0.28 21.31 -3.69
CA THR A 75 0.59 20.67 -4.69
C THR A 75 0.95 19.25 -4.30
N TRP A 76 1.34 18.43 -5.28
CA TRP A 76 1.96 17.13 -5.01
C TRP A 76 3.46 17.36 -4.78
N SER A 77 4.00 16.90 -3.66
CA SER A 77 5.40 17.02 -3.28
C SER A 77 6.16 15.71 -3.43
N ASN A 78 7.43 15.82 -3.84
CA ASN A 78 8.38 14.70 -3.92
C ASN A 78 8.88 14.27 -2.53
N GLU A 79 8.76 15.12 -1.51
CA GLU A 79 9.21 14.86 -0.14
C GLU A 79 8.20 14.05 0.67
N GLY A 80 6.98 13.85 0.14
CA GLY A 80 5.85 13.21 0.82
C GLY A 80 4.63 14.12 0.84
N ASN A 81 3.44 13.54 1.00
CA ASN A 81 2.18 14.26 0.98
C ASN A 81 1.31 13.84 2.16
N GLN A 82 0.55 14.79 2.71
CA GLN A 82 -0.54 14.51 3.62
C GLN A 82 -1.78 14.07 2.83
N LEU A 83 -2.39 12.96 3.25
CA LEU A 83 -3.42 12.24 2.50
C LEU A 83 -4.65 11.96 3.37
N LEU A 84 -5.80 11.98 2.72
CA LEU A 84 -7.05 11.44 3.23
C LEU A 84 -7.39 10.20 2.40
N ILE A 85 -7.55 9.06 3.07
CA ILE A 85 -8.12 7.85 2.47
C ILE A 85 -9.64 7.96 2.58
N LEU A 86 -10.31 7.92 1.43
CA LEU A 86 -11.74 8.16 1.30
C LEU A 86 -12.55 6.85 1.45
N PRO A 87 -13.80 6.90 1.95
CA PRO A 87 -14.66 5.72 2.12
C PRO A 87 -14.92 4.92 0.83
N SER A 88 -14.80 5.56 -0.34
CA SER A 88 -14.90 4.94 -1.66
C SER A 88 -13.96 3.75 -1.82
N ILE A 89 -12.85 3.69 -1.07
CA ILE A 89 -11.92 2.55 -1.08
C ILE A 89 -12.60 1.22 -0.76
N LEU A 90 -13.69 1.23 0.02
CA LEU A 90 -14.50 0.05 0.35
C LEU A 90 -15.19 -0.55 -0.88
N SER A 91 -15.52 0.27 -1.87
CA SER A 91 -16.12 -0.18 -3.14
C SER A 91 -15.08 -0.69 -4.13
N MET A 92 -13.83 -0.24 -3.98
CA MET A 92 -12.73 -0.58 -4.88
C MET A 92 -12.00 -1.85 -4.45
N VAL A 93 -11.88 -2.08 -3.15
CA VAL A 93 -11.27 -3.29 -2.57
C VAL A 93 -12.16 -3.80 -1.44
N SER A 94 -12.72 -5.00 -1.65
CA SER A 94 -13.53 -5.70 -0.65
C SER A 94 -12.68 -6.17 0.52
N ASN A 95 -13.31 -6.48 1.67
CA ASN A 95 -12.59 -7.04 2.82
C ASN A 95 -11.87 -8.35 2.44
N GLN A 96 -12.57 -9.21 1.69
CA GLN A 96 -11.99 -10.47 1.22
C GLN A 96 -10.78 -10.23 0.31
N GLY A 97 -10.84 -9.24 -0.58
CA GLY A 97 -9.73 -8.94 -1.48
C GLY A 97 -8.44 -8.60 -0.73
N ILE A 98 -8.51 -7.85 0.37
CA ILE A 98 -7.33 -7.52 1.18
C ILE A 98 -6.76 -8.77 1.84
N ASN A 99 -7.63 -9.63 2.39
CA ASN A 99 -7.21 -10.87 3.03
C ASN A 99 -6.56 -11.82 2.01
N ASP A 100 -7.16 -11.97 0.83
CA ASP A 100 -6.64 -12.81 -0.25
C ASP A 100 -5.26 -12.32 -0.69
N MET A 101 -5.09 -11.00 -0.86
CA MET A 101 -3.78 -10.44 -1.18
C MET A 101 -2.75 -10.75 -0.10
N MET A 102 -3.10 -10.57 1.19
CA MET A 102 -2.18 -10.84 2.29
C MET A 102 -1.72 -12.30 2.30
N ILE A 103 -2.63 -13.24 2.04
CA ILE A 103 -2.32 -14.68 1.91
C ILE A 103 -1.37 -14.91 0.72
N GLU A 104 -1.68 -14.37 -0.45
CA GLU A 104 -0.85 -14.52 -1.65
C GLU A 104 0.58 -13.98 -1.42
N LEU A 105 0.71 -12.85 -0.73
CA LEU A 105 2.00 -12.27 -0.38
C LEU A 105 2.80 -13.13 0.61
N GLU A 106 2.12 -13.75 1.59
CA GLU A 106 2.74 -14.69 2.53
C GLU A 106 3.23 -15.95 1.80
N GLU A 107 2.42 -16.50 0.88
CA GLU A 107 2.79 -17.65 0.06
C GLU A 107 3.99 -17.36 -0.84
N MET A 108 4.00 -16.20 -1.52
CA MET A 108 5.13 -15.76 -2.35
C MET A 108 6.42 -15.68 -1.53
N LYS A 109 6.38 -15.08 -0.34
CA LYS A 109 7.55 -14.96 0.55
C LYS A 109 8.09 -16.31 1.01
N ASN A 110 7.20 -17.26 1.31
CA ASN A 110 7.59 -18.61 1.70
C ASN A 110 8.22 -19.40 0.54
N SER A 111 7.75 -19.18 -0.69
CA SER A 111 8.29 -19.83 -1.89
C SER A 111 9.69 -19.33 -2.29
N GLU A 112 10.00 -18.05 -2.05
CA GLU A 112 11.34 -17.48 -2.32
C GLU A 112 12.40 -18.00 -1.33
N THR A 113 11.99 -18.41 -0.12
CA THR A 113 12.92 -18.92 0.91
C THR A 113 13.37 -20.36 0.64
N GLN A 114 12.62 -21.14 -0.16
CA GLN A 114 12.97 -22.53 -0.48
C GLN A 114 13.99 -22.68 -1.61
N ASN A 115 14.26 -21.63 -2.39
CA ASN A 115 15.19 -21.68 -3.51
C ASN A 115 16.63 -21.30 -3.16
N ASP A 116 16.90 -20.83 -1.94
CA ASP A 116 18.25 -20.37 -1.52
C ASP A 116 19.06 -21.47 -0.79
N ASP A 117 18.45 -22.60 -0.43
CA ASP A 117 19.10 -23.69 0.33
C ASP A 117 19.70 -24.83 -0.55
N GLU A 118 19.61 -24.77 -1.89
CA GLU A 118 20.11 -25.85 -2.78
C GLU A 118 21.45 -25.57 -3.50
N THR A 119 22.18 -24.49 -3.17
CA THR A 119 23.40 -24.11 -3.93
C THR A 119 24.73 -24.12 -3.17
N GLU A 120 24.83 -24.77 -2.01
CA GLU A 120 26.11 -24.95 -1.28
C GLU A 120 26.41 -26.41 -0.93
N GLU A 121 26.46 -27.31 -1.91
CA GLU A 121 27.19 -28.58 -1.72
C GLU A 121 27.66 -29.18 -3.05
N SER A 122 28.65 -28.54 -3.72
CA SER A 122 29.57 -29.18 -4.68
C SER A 122 30.58 -28.16 -5.24
N VAL A 123 31.71 -27.92 -4.56
CA VAL A 123 33.09 -27.84 -5.14
C VAL A 123 34.11 -28.07 -4.02
#